data_AF-A0A2W2EAP3-F1
#
_entry.id   AF-A0A2W2EAP3-F1
#
_cell.length_a   1.000
_cell.length_b   1.000
_cell.length_c   1.000
_cell.angle_alpha   90.00
_cell.angle_beta   90.00
_cell.angle_gamma   90.00
#
_symmetry.space_group_name_H-M   'P 1'
#
loop_
_entity.id
_entity.type
_entity.pdbx_description
1 polymer ?
#
loop_
_entity_poly.entity_id
_entity_poly.type
_entity_poly.pdbx_seq_one_letter_code
_entity_poly.pdbx_strand_id
1 'polypeptide(L)' 'RTPAPADPLTSRERLVAELAAGGATNAEIAERLVLSVRTVENHLSRAYAKLGITSRGDLARYGIPNR' A
#
# COMPACT_ATOMS: atom_id res chain seq x y z
N ARG A 1 15.19 2.20 22.90
CA ARG A 1 14.15 2.07 21.86
C ARG A 1 14.89 1.96 20.54
N THR A 2 15.10 0.76 20.02
CA THR A 2 15.67 0.58 18.68
C THR A 2 14.63 1.10 17.69
N PRO A 3 14.93 2.07 16.81
CA PRO A 3 13.98 2.44 15.77
C PRO A 3 13.76 1.18 14.93
N ALA A 4 12.50 0.78 14.77
CA ALA A 4 12.13 -0.26 13.82
C ALA A 4 12.76 0.08 12.46
N PRO A 5 13.18 -0.93 11.66
CA PRO A 5 13.71 -0.68 10.32
C PRO A 5 12.77 0.30 9.61
N ALA A 6 13.35 1.39 9.10
CA ALA A 6 12.58 2.47 8.49
C ALA A 6 11.66 1.87 7.43
N ASP A 7 10.36 2.01 7.63
CA ASP A 7 9.40 1.62 6.62
C ASP A 7 9.77 2.29 5.30
N PRO A 8 10.03 1.53 4.22
CA PRO A 8 10.42 2.13 2.96
C PRO A 8 9.27 2.96 2.33
N LEU A 9 8.03 2.75 2.81
CA LEU A 9 6.84 3.46 2.36
C LEU A 9 6.63 4.79 3.09
N THR A 10 6.10 5.76 2.36
CA THR A 10 5.47 6.94 2.97
C THR A 10 4.16 6.55 3.62
N SER A 11 3.64 7.37 4.54
CA SER A 11 2.36 7.11 5.21
C SER A 11 1.19 6.89 4.23
N ARG A 12 1.17 7.60 3.09
CA ARG A 12 0.13 7.42 2.06
C ARG A 12 0.31 6.11 1.29
N GLU A 13 1.53 5.77 0.90
CA GLU A 13 1.81 4.50 0.22
C GLU A 13 1.49 3.31 1.12
N ARG A 14 1.84 3.40 2.41
CA ARG A 14 1.50 2.39 3.41
C ARG A 14 0.00 2.21 3.54
N LEU A 15 -0.75 3.30 3.76
CA LEU A 15 -2.20 3.20 3.94
C LEU A 15 -2.89 2.58 2.71
N VAL A 16 -2.48 2.98 1.51
CA VAL A 16 -3.00 2.39 0.26
C VAL A 16 -2.61 0.92 0.13
N ALA A 17 -1.36 0.56 0.47
CA ALA A 17 -0.87 -0.80 0.44
C ALA A 17 -1.57 -1.71 1.47
N GLU A 18 -1.86 -1.21 2.67
CA GLU A 18 -2.62 -1.91 3.73
C GLU A 18 -4.03 -2.25 3.26
N LEU A 19 -4.77 -1.26 2.76
CA LEU A 19 -6.12 -1.49 2.23
C LEU A 19 -6.10 -2.46 1.04
N ALA A 20 -5.11 -2.34 0.16
CA ALA A 20 -4.97 -3.24 -0.99
C ALA A 20 -4.59 -4.67 -0.58
N ALA A 21 -3.75 -4.84 0.44
CA ALA A 21 -3.41 -6.13 1.04
C ALA A 21 -4.62 -6.76 1.74
N GLY A 22 -5.49 -5.93 2.33
CA GLY A 22 -6.78 -6.33 2.91
C GLY A 22 -7.87 -6.68 1.89
N GLY A 23 -7.56 -6.63 0.59
CA GLY A 23 -8.48 -7.02 -0.49
C GLY A 23 -9.35 -5.90 -1.06
N ALA A 24 -9.23 -4.67 -0.57
CA ALA A 24 -9.97 -3.54 -1.15
C ALA A 24 -9.46 -3.27 -2.57
N THR A 25 -10.37 -2.99 -3.51
CA THR A 25 -10.08 -2.59 -4.88
C THR A 25 -9.57 -1.15 -4.95
N ASN A 26 -8.95 -0.76 -6.08
CA ASN A 26 -8.45 0.62 -6.24
C ASN A 26 -9.59 1.66 -6.18
N ALA A 27 -10.79 1.30 -6.63
CA ALA A 27 -11.98 2.15 -6.55
C ALA A 27 -12.45 2.34 -5.09
N GLU A 28 -12.56 1.26 -4.32
CA GLU A 28 -12.93 1.35 -2.90
C GLU A 28 -11.89 2.13 -2.09
N ILE A 29 -10.60 1.95 -2.38
CA ILE A 29 -9.53 2.74 -1.73
C ILE A 29 -9.65 4.21 -2.11
N ALA A 30 -9.91 4.51 -3.38
CA ALA A 30 -10.09 5.87 -3.87
C ALA A 30 -11.26 6.57 -3.15
N GLU A 31 -12.40 5.88 -3.00
CA GLU A 31 -13.56 6.39 -2.25
C GLU A 31 -13.23 6.60 -0.77
N ARG A 32 -12.64 5.61 -0.10
CA ARG A 32 -12.30 5.68 1.34
C ARG A 32 -11.31 6.82 1.65
N LEU A 33 -10.36 7.08 0.75
CA LEU A 33 -9.31 8.07 0.95
C LEU A 33 -9.62 9.42 0.29
N VAL A 34 -10.77 9.55 -0.37
CA VAL A 34 -11.16 10.75 -1.14
C VAL A 34 -10.07 11.12 -2.16
N LEU A 35 -9.68 10.13 -2.97
CA LEU A 35 -8.66 10.23 -4.01
C LEU A 35 -9.22 9.80 -5.36
N SER A 36 -8.50 10.10 -6.44
CA SER A 36 -8.77 9.46 -7.73
C SER A 36 -8.20 8.04 -7.76
N VAL A 37 -8.83 7.14 -8.53
CA VAL A 37 -8.28 5.79 -8.78
C VAL A 37 -6.86 5.87 -9.33
N ARG A 38 -6.56 6.83 -10.21
CA ARG A 38 -5.21 7.05 -10.75
C ARG A 38 -4.20 7.42 -9.66
N THR A 39 -4.60 8.18 -8.66
CA THR A 39 -3.74 8.51 -7.52
C THR A 39 -3.44 7.26 -6.69
N VAL A 40 -4.43 6.38 -6.49
CA VAL A 40 -4.25 5.10 -5.82
C VAL A 40 -3.30 4.20 -6.59
N GLU A 41 -3.47 4.09 -7.91
CA GLU A 41 -2.56 3.34 -8.79
C GLU A 41 -1.11 3.84 -8.69
N ASN A 42 -0.92 5.16 -8.71
CA ASN A 42 0.40 5.77 -8.56
C ASN A 42 1.04 5.45 -7.20
N HIS A 43 0.25 5.48 -6.12
CA HIS A 43 0.74 5.11 -4.79
C HIS A 43 1.11 3.63 -4.72
N LEU A 44 0.29 2.73 -5.28
CA LEU A 44 0.60 1.30 -5.36
C LEU A 44 1.86 1.04 -6.19
N SER A 45 1.99 1.68 -7.34
CA SER A 45 3.17 1.54 -8.20
C SER A 45 4.46 1.93 -7.47
N ARG A 46 4.46 3.04 -6.72
CA ARG A 46 5.60 3.47 -5.90
C ARG A 46 5.85 2.52 -4.73
N ALA A 47 4.79 2.04 -4.08
CA ALA A 47 4.91 1.05 -3.01
C ALA A 47 5.54 -0.23 -3.52
N TYR A 48 5.10 -0.75 -4.67
CA TYR A 48 5.67 -1.95 -5.30
C TYR A 48 7.15 -1.80 -5.58
N ALA A 49 7.55 -0.69 -6.19
CA ALA A 49 8.96 -0.40 -6.47
C ALA A 49 9.82 -0.35 -5.20
N LYS A 50 9.29 0.24 -4.11
CA LYS A 50 9.99 0.37 -2.83
C LYS A 50 10.09 -0.95 -2.06
N LEU A 51 9.09 -1.81 -2.18
CA LEU A 51 9.05 -3.13 -1.53
C LEU A 51 9.76 -4.21 -2.38
N GLY A 52 10.07 -3.91 -3.64
CA GLY A 52 10.67 -4.87 -4.58
C GLY A 52 9.70 -5.95 -5.05
N ILE A 53 8.39 -5.66 -5.05
CA ILE A 53 7.34 -6.60 -5.46
C ILE A 53 6.69 -6.15 -6.78
N THR A 54 5.97 -7.05 -7.44
CA THR A 54 5.36 -6.78 -8.75
C THR A 54 3.86 -6.94 -8.76
N SER A 55 3.26 -7.52 -7.72
CA SER A 55 1.83 -7.78 -7.68
C SER A 55 1.16 -7.39 -6.36
N ARG A 56 -0.16 -7.14 -6.45
CA ARG A 56 -1.02 -6.95 -5.27
C ARG A 56 -0.99 -8.16 -4.34
N GLY A 57 -0.88 -9.37 -4.89
CA GLY A 57 -0.81 -10.60 -4.11
C GLY A 57 0.44 -10.69 -3.23
N ASP A 58 1.53 -10.05 -3.65
CA ASP A 58 2.76 -9.97 -2.87
C ASP A 58 2.61 -9.02 -1.67
N LEU A 59 1.73 -8.01 -1.72
CA LEU A 59 1.48 -7.12 -0.57
C LEU A 59 0.96 -7.89 0.64
N ALA A 60 0.04 -8.84 0.42
CA ALA A 60 -0.49 -9.69 1.49
C ALA A 60 0.59 -10.61 2.09
N ARG A 61 1.62 -10.96 1.31
CA ARG A 61 2.73 -11.82 1.73
C ARG A 61 3.88 -11.04 2.37
N TYR A 62 4.04 -9.77 2.03
CA TYR A 62 5.10 -8.89 2.55
C TYR A 62 4.93 -8.56 4.05
N GLY A 63 3.81 -8.94 4.66
CA GLY A 63 3.56 -8.72 6.08
C GLY A 63 3.10 -7.29 6.38
N ILE A 64 2.49 -6.61 5.40
CA ILE A 64 1.71 -5.40 5.64
C ILE A 64 0.49 -5.81 6.49
N PRO A 65 0.44 -5.47 7.79
CA PRO A 65 -0.62 -5.96 8.66
C PRO A 65 -1.94 -5.25 8.32
N ASN A 66 -2.94 -6.01 7.90
CA ASN A 66 -4.33 -5.53 7.78
C ASN A 66 -4.94 -5.51 9.20
N ARG A 67 -4.65 -4.45 9.97
CA ARG A 67 -5.25 -4.29 11.31
C ARG A 67 -6.69 -3.81 11.23
#